data_AF-A0A661U6L2-F1
#
_entry.id   AF-A0A661U6L2-F1
#
_cell.length_a   1.000
_cell.length_b   1.000
_cell.length_c   1.000
_cell.angle_alpha   90.00
_cell.angle_beta   90.00
_cell.angle_gamma   90.00
#
_symmetry.space_group_name_H-M   'P 1'
#
loop_
_entity.id
_entity.type
_entity.pdbx_description
1 polymer ?
#
loop_
_entity_poly.entity_id
_entity_poly.type
_entity_poly.pdbx_seq_one_letter_code
_entity_poly.pdbx_strand_id
1 'polypeptide(L)'
;MFAVAPDGGLPARLIDCSGSSGALSPDGTTLAFVRGATPWWRRRYHGSANRDIWLKRLDGSAAVRLTTFDGSDSDPMWSPDGSKLYFLSDRDGVTNVWVKPVRGGEPRRVSDFDRDGL
;
A
#
# COMPACT_ATOMS: atom_id res chain seq x y z
N MET A 1 -7.61 -2.15 -11.58
CA MET A 1 -8.31 -2.90 -10.52
C MET A 1 -9.81 -2.71 -10.69
N PHE A 2 -10.61 -3.75 -10.42
CA PHE A 2 -12.06 -3.72 -10.53
C PHE A 2 -12.68 -4.29 -9.25
N ALA A 3 -13.88 -3.84 -8.89
CA ALA A 3 -14.71 -4.46 -7.87
C ALA A 3 -15.94 -5.11 -8.50
N VAL A 4 -16.37 -6.21 -7.92
CA VAL A 4 -17.65 -6.86 -8.22
C VAL A 4 -18.48 -6.77 -6.94
N ALA A 5 -19.77 -6.49 -7.08
CA ALA A 5 -20.66 -6.44 -5.93
C ALA A 5 -20.79 -7.85 -5.28
N PRO A 6 -21.03 -7.94 -3.96
CA PRO A 6 -21.09 -9.24 -3.25
C PRO A 6 -22.18 -10.17 -3.76
N ASP A 7 -23.25 -9.61 -4.35
CA ASP A 7 -24.38 -10.27 -4.99
C ASP A 7 -24.13 -10.58 -6.49
N GLY A 8 -22.97 -10.23 -7.02
CA GLY A 8 -22.61 -10.38 -8.43
C GLY A 8 -22.90 -9.14 -9.27
N GLY A 9 -22.63 -9.21 -10.58
CA GLY A 9 -22.83 -8.11 -11.52
C GLY A 9 -21.59 -7.73 -12.32
N LEU A 10 -21.72 -6.73 -13.19
CA LEU A 10 -20.61 -6.27 -14.02
C LEU A 10 -19.53 -5.62 -13.15
N PRO A 11 -18.24 -5.89 -13.43
CA PRO A 11 -17.14 -5.30 -12.69
C PRO A 11 -17.10 -3.78 -12.87
N ALA A 12 -17.08 -3.03 -11.76
CA ALA A 12 -16.88 -1.60 -11.74
C ALA A 12 -15.38 -1.27 -11.65
N ARG A 13 -14.88 -0.37 -12.49
CA ARG A 13 -13.48 0.08 -12.49
C ARG A 13 -13.22 0.95 -11.26
N LEU A 14 -12.31 0.53 -10.37
CA LEU A 14 -11.96 1.25 -9.15
C LEU A 14 -10.80 2.23 -9.33
N ILE A 15 -9.85 1.89 -10.20
CA ILE A 15 -8.69 2.75 -10.51
C ILE A 15 -8.45 2.80 -12.00
N ASP A 16 -7.99 3.95 -12.46
CA ASP A 16 -7.60 4.18 -13.83
C ASP A 16 -6.12 3.93 -14.13
N CYS A 17 -5.34 3.62 -13.09
CA CYS A 17 -3.91 3.33 -13.16
C CYS A 17 -3.56 1.87 -12.86
N SER A 18 -2.35 1.45 -13.24
CA SER A 18 -1.78 0.18 -12.81
C SER A 18 -1.51 0.20 -11.30
N GLY A 19 -1.90 -0.86 -10.63
CA GLY A 19 -1.64 -1.06 -9.21
C GLY A 19 -1.98 -2.47 -8.76
N SER A 20 -1.36 -2.92 -7.68
CA SER A 20 -1.50 -4.26 -7.11
C SER A 20 -1.77 -4.20 -5.59
N SER A 21 -1.98 -5.37 -4.98
CA SER A 21 -2.20 -5.56 -3.53
C SER A 21 -3.18 -4.55 -2.93
N GLY A 22 -4.35 -4.36 -3.57
CA GLY A 22 -5.30 -3.36 -3.09
C GLY A 22 -6.09 -3.82 -1.86
N ALA A 23 -6.33 -2.91 -0.92
CA ALA A 23 -7.08 -3.13 0.31
C ALA A 23 -8.08 -1.98 0.54
N LEU A 24 -9.36 -2.31 0.67
CA LEU A 24 -10.42 -1.35 1.02
C LEU A 24 -10.35 -0.99 2.50
N SER A 25 -10.62 0.28 2.81
CA SER A 25 -10.79 0.75 4.18
C SER A 25 -12.00 0.08 4.85
N PRO A 26 -12.04 -0.01 6.19
CA PRO A 26 -13.14 -0.66 6.90
C PRO A 26 -14.52 -0.06 6.62
N ASP A 27 -14.57 1.24 6.32
CA ASP A 27 -15.78 1.96 5.93
C ASP A 27 -16.14 1.81 4.43
N GLY A 28 -15.30 1.12 3.65
CA GLY A 28 -15.46 0.90 2.21
C GLY A 28 -15.22 2.13 1.33
N THR A 29 -14.76 3.26 1.87
CA THR A 29 -14.70 4.53 1.11
C THR A 29 -13.36 4.78 0.39
N THR A 30 -12.30 4.11 0.83
CA THR A 30 -10.93 4.39 0.39
C THR A 30 -10.20 3.09 0.05
N LEU A 31 -9.65 3.01 -1.15
CA LEU A 31 -8.77 1.93 -1.58
C LEU A 31 -7.31 2.32 -1.35
N ALA A 32 -6.59 1.53 -0.54
CA ALA A 32 -5.13 1.54 -0.53
C ALA A 32 -4.62 0.57 -1.59
N PHE A 33 -3.57 0.92 -2.32
CA PHE A 33 -3.00 0.07 -3.36
C PHE A 33 -1.53 0.42 -3.61
N VAL A 34 -0.79 -0.52 -4.19
CA VAL A 34 0.63 -0.33 -4.55
C VAL A 34 0.73 0.18 -5.98
N ARG A 35 1.51 1.23 -6.22
CA ARG A 35 1.99 1.61 -7.56
C ARG A 35 3.50 1.38 -7.63
N GLY A 36 3.98 0.92 -8.77
CA GLY A 36 5.38 0.53 -8.97
C GLY A 36 5.48 -0.89 -9.53
N ALA A 37 6.63 -1.22 -10.10
CA ALA A 37 6.83 -2.48 -10.83
C ALA A 37 8.05 -3.28 -10.34
N THR A 38 8.80 -2.78 -9.35
CA THR A 38 9.93 -3.51 -8.80
C THR A 38 9.46 -4.84 -8.20
N PRO A 39 9.96 -5.98 -8.71
CA PRO A 39 9.62 -7.27 -8.14
C PRO A 39 10.23 -7.43 -6.76
N TRP A 40 9.57 -8.18 -5.87
CA TRP A 40 9.97 -8.31 -4.47
C TRP A 40 11.40 -8.86 -4.27
N TRP A 41 11.94 -9.65 -5.23
CA TRP A 41 13.31 -10.16 -5.19
C TRP A 41 14.38 -9.11 -5.56
N ARG A 42 14.01 -7.99 -6.19
CA ARG A 42 14.90 -6.83 -6.41
C ARG A 42 14.84 -5.90 -5.21
N ARG A 43 15.40 -6.40 -4.11
CA ARG A 43 15.47 -5.70 -2.83
C ARG A 43 16.42 -4.51 -2.92
N ARG A 44 16.17 -3.46 -2.15
CA ARG A 44 17.02 -2.25 -2.12
C ARG A 44 17.17 -1.58 -3.49
N TYR A 45 16.18 -1.75 -4.36
CA TYR A 45 16.12 -1.02 -5.60
C TYR A 45 15.70 0.42 -5.31
N HIS A 46 16.43 1.36 -5.89
CA HIS A 46 16.13 2.80 -5.83
C HIS A 46 16.02 3.31 -7.27
N GLY A 47 14.84 3.74 -7.69
CA GLY A 47 14.63 4.27 -9.04
C GLY A 47 13.16 4.40 -9.45
N SER A 48 12.93 4.60 -10.75
CA SER A 48 11.60 4.91 -11.29
C SER A 48 10.55 3.81 -11.09
N ALA A 49 10.98 2.58 -10.81
CA ALA A 49 10.09 1.44 -10.57
C ALA A 49 9.72 1.21 -9.09
N ASN A 50 10.19 2.07 -8.17
CA ASN A 50 9.91 2.02 -6.73
C ASN A 50 8.44 1.75 -6.44
N ARG A 51 8.20 0.99 -5.37
CA ARG A 51 6.84 0.64 -4.95
C ARG A 51 6.42 1.58 -3.84
N ASP A 52 5.32 2.26 -4.08
CA ASP A 52 4.73 3.20 -3.14
C ASP A 52 3.27 2.83 -2.89
N ILE A 53 2.81 3.16 -1.69
CA ILE A 53 1.39 3.00 -1.35
C ILE A 53 0.65 4.29 -1.70
N TRP A 54 -0.46 4.11 -2.39
CA TRP A 54 -1.37 5.17 -2.80
C TRP A 54 -2.76 4.92 -2.21
N LEU A 55 -3.49 6.01 -1.99
CA LEU A 55 -4.87 6.00 -1.54
C LEU A 55 -5.78 6.59 -2.62
N LYS A 56 -6.86 5.91 -2.95
CA LYS A 56 -7.90 6.38 -3.86
C LYS A 56 -9.23 6.39 -3.11
N ARG A 57 -9.83 7.57 -2.96
CA ARG A 57 -11.24 7.66 -2.53
C ARG A 57 -12.14 7.20 -3.67
N LEU A 58 -13.20 6.46 -3.32
CA LEU A 58 -14.16 5.93 -4.30
C LEU A 58 -15.23 6.94 -4.74
N ASP A 59 -15.15 8.18 -4.23
CA ASP A 59 -15.98 9.32 -4.66
C ASP A 59 -15.53 9.95 -5.98
N GLY A 60 -14.51 9.37 -6.64
CA GLY A 60 -13.95 9.87 -7.90
C GLY A 60 -12.73 10.78 -7.73
N SER A 61 -12.39 11.21 -6.51
CA SER A 61 -11.22 12.06 -6.24
C SER A 61 -9.92 11.43 -6.76
N ALA A 62 -8.93 12.26 -7.11
CA ALA A 62 -7.62 11.78 -7.54
C ALA A 62 -6.94 10.90 -6.47
N ALA A 63 -6.14 9.93 -6.91
CA ALA A 63 -5.34 9.14 -5.98
C ALA A 63 -4.21 9.99 -5.38
N VAL A 64 -3.94 9.82 -4.09
CA VAL A 64 -2.86 10.51 -3.37
C VAL A 64 -1.80 9.51 -2.94
N ARG A 65 -0.53 9.91 -3.04
CA ARG A 65 0.61 9.10 -2.59
C ARG A 65 0.70 9.17 -1.06
N LEU A 66 0.68 8.02 -0.39
CA LEU A 66 0.77 7.92 1.07
C LEU A 66 2.21 7.78 1.55
N THR A 67 3.02 6.95 0.87
CA THR A 67 4.42 6.74 1.22
C THR A 67 5.35 7.35 0.17
N THR A 68 6.45 7.96 0.64
CA THR A 68 7.41 8.68 -0.21
C THR A 68 8.83 8.17 -0.01
N PHE A 69 8.97 6.95 0.49
CA PHE A 69 10.26 6.33 0.71
C PHE A 69 10.91 6.01 -0.65
N ASP A 70 12.18 6.36 -0.81
CA ASP A 70 12.96 5.97 -1.99
C ASP A 70 13.34 4.50 -1.87
N GLY A 71 12.41 3.59 -2.18
CA GLY A 71 12.61 2.15 -2.14
C GLY A 71 11.30 1.40 -2.37
N SER A 72 11.05 0.34 -1.59
CA SER A 72 9.87 -0.50 -1.78
C SER A 72 8.98 -0.56 -0.54
N ASP A 73 7.77 -0.03 -0.68
CA ASP A 73 6.64 -0.28 0.21
C ASP A 73 5.58 -1.16 -0.49
N SER A 74 5.09 -2.21 0.19
CA SER A 74 4.10 -3.13 -0.39
C SER A 74 3.10 -3.69 0.62
N ASP A 75 2.09 -4.37 0.10
CA ASP A 75 1.11 -5.17 0.84
C ASP A 75 0.39 -4.38 1.96
N PRO A 76 -0.35 -3.32 1.59
CA PRO A 76 -1.05 -2.47 2.53
C PRO A 76 -2.21 -3.20 3.22
N MET A 77 -2.37 -2.96 4.51
CA MET A 77 -3.49 -3.45 5.32
C MET A 77 -4.01 -2.35 6.25
N TRP A 78 -5.31 -2.12 6.28
CA TRP A 78 -5.92 -1.12 7.15
C TRP A 78 -6.00 -1.59 8.60
N SER A 79 -5.84 -0.68 9.55
CA SER A 79 -6.26 -0.93 10.93
C SER A 79 -7.79 -1.04 11.02
N PRO A 80 -8.34 -1.75 12.02
CA PRO A 80 -9.79 -1.93 12.16
C PRO A 80 -10.58 -0.62 12.27
N ASP A 81 -9.97 0.41 12.84
CA ASP A 81 -10.55 1.76 12.98
C ASP A 81 -10.32 2.65 11.75
N GLY A 82 -9.64 2.16 10.71
CA GLY A 82 -9.31 2.90 9.50
C GLY A 82 -8.31 4.05 9.68
N SER A 83 -7.73 4.24 10.87
CA SER A 83 -6.87 5.39 11.16
C SER A 83 -5.42 5.22 10.68
N LYS A 84 -4.99 3.97 10.47
CA LYS A 84 -3.61 3.59 10.14
C LYS A 84 -3.57 2.57 9.02
N LEU A 85 -2.41 2.50 8.38
CA LEU A 85 -2.08 1.49 7.39
C LEU A 85 -0.81 0.75 7.81
N TYR A 86 -0.89 -0.57 7.87
CA TYR A 86 0.26 -1.47 8.00
C TYR A 86 0.76 -1.85 6.60
N PHE A 87 2.07 -2.05 6.46
CA PHE A 87 2.70 -2.40 5.19
C PHE A 87 4.09 -2.99 5.37
N LEU A 88 4.61 -3.65 4.34
CA LEU A 88 5.99 -4.10 4.28
C LEU A 88 6.87 -2.99 3.70
N SER A 89 8.04 -2.76 4.29
CA SER A 89 9.02 -1.76 3.83
C SER A 89 10.44 -2.26 4.06
N ASP A 90 11.35 -2.01 3.11
CA ASP A 90 12.78 -2.32 3.20
C ASP A 90 13.65 -1.12 3.61
N ARG A 91 13.05 -0.07 4.19
CA ARG A 91 13.75 1.18 4.51
C ARG A 91 14.96 1.07 5.44
N ASP A 92 14.97 0.05 6.30
CA ASP A 92 16.08 -0.22 7.21
C ASP A 92 17.01 -1.31 6.66
N GLY A 93 16.96 -1.57 5.35
CA GLY A 93 17.77 -2.57 4.65
C GLY A 93 17.25 -4.01 4.75
N VAL A 94 16.35 -4.29 5.69
CA VAL A 94 15.64 -5.56 5.88
C VAL A 94 14.13 -5.31 5.87
N THR A 95 13.40 -6.15 5.15
CA THR A 95 11.94 -6.05 5.06
C THR A 95 11.30 -6.25 6.44
N ASN A 96 10.59 -5.23 6.91
CA ASN A 96 9.88 -5.26 8.18
C ASN A 96 8.43 -4.82 7.99
N VAL A 97 7.59 -5.07 8.99
CA VAL A 97 6.26 -4.48 9.10
C VAL A 97 6.37 -3.07 9.64
N TRP A 98 5.71 -2.14 8.96
CA TRP A 98 5.62 -0.73 9.33
C TRP A 98 4.18 -0.30 9.42
N VAL A 99 3.93 0.79 10.15
CA VAL A 99 2.61 1.40 10.28
C VAL A 99 2.69 2.91 10.06
N LYS A 100 1.77 3.49 9.31
CA LYS A 100 1.65 4.95 9.09
C LYS A 100 0.22 5.42 9.38
N PRO A 101 0.02 6.55 10.09
CA PRO A 101 -1.30 7.18 10.17
C PRO A 101 -1.74 7.70 8.78
N VAL A 102 -3.01 7.50 8.44
CA VAL A 102 -3.56 7.85 7.12
C VAL A 102 -3.70 9.36 6.95
N ARG A 103 -3.93 10.09 8.05
CA ARG A 103 -4.07 11.56 8.07
C ARG A 103 -2.73 12.31 8.13
N GLY A 104 -1.61 11.61 7.94
CA GLY A 104 -0.27 12.19 8.03
C GLY A 104 0.44 11.87 9.33
N GLY A 105 1.77 11.99 9.31
CA GLY A 105 2.67 11.53 10.36
C GLY A 105 3.71 10.54 9.82
N GLU A 106 4.79 10.35 10.56
CA GLU A 106 5.89 9.48 10.15
C GLU A 106 5.54 8.00 10.31
N PRO A 107 6.00 7.12 9.39
CA PRO A 107 5.79 5.70 9.55
C PRO A 107 6.70 5.09 10.62
N ARG A 108 6.15 4.25 11.49
CA ARG A 108 6.83 3.57 12.61
C ARG A 108 7.03 2.08 12.33
N ARG A 109 8.18 1.54 12.71
CA ARG A 109 8.50 0.11 12.61
C ARG A 109 7.72 -0.67 13.67
N VAL A 110 7.19 -1.83 13.30
CA VAL A 110 6.38 -2.70 14.18
C VAL A 110 7.08 -4.02 14.48
N SER A 111 7.80 -4.58 13.51
CA SER A 111 8.60 -5.80 13.70
C SER A 111 10.08 -5.50 13.83
N ASP A 112 10.85 -6.37 14.48
CA ASP A 112 12.29 -6.21 14.68
C ASP A 112 13.11 -7.35 14.06
N PHE A 113 13.19 -7.38 12.73
CA PHE A 113 14.10 -8.25 11.98
C PHE A 113 15.35 -7.49 11.52
N ASP A 114 16.52 -7.96 11.94
CA ASP A 114 17.86 -7.44 11.63
C ASP A 114 18.55 -8.17 10.48
N ARG A 115 18.02 -9.34 10.09
CA ARG A 115 18.43 -10.14 8.95
C ARG A 115 17.24 -10.84 8.34
N ASP A 116 17.40 -11.24 7.09
CA ASP A 116 16.46 -12.14 6.46
C ASP A 116 16.61 -13.52 7.10
N GLY A 117 15.49 -14.19 7.38
CA GLY A 117 15.50 -15.53 7.94
C GLY A 117 16.23 -16.50 7.01
N LEU A 118 17.48 -16.81 7.36
CA LEU A 118 18.32 -17.91 6.89
C LEU A 118 19.01 -18.53 8.11
#